data_AF-A0A3S0H2F8-F1
#
_entry.id   AF-A0A3S0H2F8-F1
#
_cell.length_a   1.000
_cell.length_b   1.000
_cell.length_c   1.000
_cell.angle_alpha   90.00
_cell.angle_beta   90.00
_cell.angle_gamma   90.00
#
_symmetry.space_group_name_H-M   'P 1'
#
loop_
_entity.id
_entity.type
_entity.pdbx_description
1 polymer ?
#
loop_
_entity_poly.entity_id
_entity_poly.type
_entity_poly.pdbx_seq_one_letter_code
_entity_poly.pdbx_strand_id
1 'polypeptide(L)'
;MKGKIPNLREQHKAATRQEIARFAVGLFLKQGFVNTTIDQIVEPLGIAKRTFFRYFSTKEDLVLAWFEEKTPALVRELGDRPVQENPFEAVCATLSSLLVRYDANPGSALAMMRLTKETPSLVGRDLEKRMIWEQALAAALVERVGQKTMSLLKARIVVGTAMTAFTAALDEWYAGGGKLKLRPIVEKAFSMAGTP
;
A
#
# COMPACT_ATOMS: atom_id res chain seq x y z
N MET A 1 -17.95 2.34 -19.06
CA MET A 1 -18.70 3.35 -18.26
C MET A 1 -17.83 4.58 -18.12
N LYS A 2 -18.33 5.77 -18.46
CA LYS A 2 -17.57 7.03 -18.36
C LYS A 2 -17.35 7.37 -16.88
N GLY A 3 -16.10 7.32 -16.43
CA GLY A 3 -15.71 7.73 -15.07
C GLY A 3 -16.09 9.20 -14.83
N LYS A 4 -16.82 9.46 -13.75
CA LYS A 4 -17.23 10.79 -13.34
C LYS A 4 -15.96 11.57 -13.00
N ILE A 5 -15.65 12.63 -13.77
CA ILE A 5 -14.53 13.53 -13.44
C ILE A 5 -14.81 14.09 -12.05
N PRO A 6 -13.93 13.90 -11.06
CA PRO A 6 -14.20 14.36 -9.71
C PRO A 6 -14.38 15.88 -9.71
N ASN A 7 -15.46 16.36 -9.10
CA ASN A 7 -15.72 17.80 -8.95
C ASN A 7 -14.54 18.44 -8.18
N LEU A 8 -14.18 19.70 -8.45
CA LEU A 8 -13.15 20.47 -7.73
C LEU A 8 -13.24 20.31 -6.21
N ARG A 9 -14.48 20.22 -5.67
CA ARG A 9 -14.74 19.95 -4.25
C ARG A 9 -14.27 18.57 -3.80
N GLU A 10 -14.46 17.53 -4.61
CA GLU A 10 -14.00 16.17 -4.32
C GLU A 10 -12.48 16.06 -4.43
N GLN A 11 -11.87 16.76 -5.39
CA GLN A 11 -10.41 16.84 -5.53
C GLN A 11 -9.78 17.53 -4.33
N HIS A 12 -10.30 18.70 -3.92
CA HIS A 12 -9.85 19.38 -2.71
C HIS A 12 -10.04 18.51 -1.46
N LYS A 13 -11.16 17.80 -1.36
CA LYS A 13 -11.40 16.87 -0.25
C LYS A 13 -10.35 15.74 -0.22
N ALA A 14 -10.05 15.13 -1.36
CA ALA A 14 -9.03 14.08 -1.46
C ALA A 14 -7.63 14.60 -1.14
N ALA A 15 -7.27 15.79 -1.65
CA ALA A 15 -5.99 16.43 -1.41
C ALA A 15 -5.77 16.71 0.09
N THR A 16 -6.73 17.36 0.76
CA THR A 16 -6.66 17.61 2.21
C THR A 16 -6.58 16.31 2.99
N ARG A 17 -7.37 15.28 2.60
CA ARG A 17 -7.30 13.96 3.26
C ARG A 17 -5.88 13.39 3.18
N GLN A 18 -5.24 13.47 2.02
CA GLN A 18 -3.89 12.95 1.84
C GLN A 18 -2.82 13.75 2.55
N GLU A 19 -2.95 15.08 2.59
CA GLU A 19 -2.05 15.95 3.34
C GLU A 19 -2.03 15.61 4.84
N ILE A 20 -3.20 15.47 5.46
CA ILE A 20 -3.32 15.07 6.86
C ILE A 20 -2.67 13.69 7.10
N ALA A 21 -2.95 12.71 6.22
CA ALA A 21 -2.42 11.36 6.35
C ALA A 21 -0.88 11.33 6.25
N ARG A 22 -0.29 12.04 5.27
CA ARG A 22 1.17 12.15 5.12
C ARG A 22 1.83 12.79 6.33
N PHE A 23 1.26 13.89 6.84
CA PHE A 23 1.79 14.58 8.02
C PHE A 23 1.72 13.68 9.26
N ALA A 24 0.58 13.02 9.49
CA ALA A 24 0.38 12.13 10.62
C ALA A 24 1.34 10.94 10.60
N VAL A 25 1.51 10.28 9.45
CA VAL A 25 2.49 9.17 9.33
C VAL A 25 3.90 9.66 9.63
N GLY A 26 4.28 10.86 9.19
CA GLY A 26 5.55 11.48 9.55
C GLY A 26 5.74 11.64 11.07
N LEU A 27 4.70 12.03 11.79
CA LEU A 27 4.73 12.09 13.26
C LEU A 27 4.78 10.70 13.89
N PHE A 28 3.99 9.74 13.40
CA PHE A 28 4.01 8.36 13.92
C PHE A 28 5.39 7.74 13.85
N LEU A 29 6.12 7.98 12.76
CA LEU A 29 7.49 7.49 12.58
C LEU A 29 8.51 8.18 13.49
N LYS A 30 8.26 9.43 13.90
CA LYS A 30 9.18 10.22 14.74
C LYS A 30 9.02 9.96 16.24
N GLN A 31 7.77 9.90 16.72
CA GLN A 31 7.48 9.85 18.18
C GLN A 31 6.59 8.67 18.58
N GLY A 32 6.19 7.82 17.63
CA GLY A 32 5.32 6.67 17.84
C GLY A 32 3.84 7.00 17.70
N PHE A 33 3.06 6.00 17.29
CA PHE A 33 1.61 6.16 17.08
C PHE A 33 0.85 6.43 18.37
N VAL A 34 1.14 5.67 19.44
CA VAL A 34 0.47 5.83 20.75
C VAL A 34 0.65 7.25 21.29
N ASN A 35 1.88 7.79 21.20
CA ASN A 35 2.23 9.11 21.73
C ASN A 35 1.77 10.28 20.86
N THR A 36 1.26 10.02 19.65
CA THR A 36 0.79 11.08 18.74
C THR A 36 -0.71 11.33 18.93
N THR A 37 -1.07 12.56 19.29
CA THR A 37 -2.47 12.98 19.44
C THR A 37 -3.03 13.55 18.14
N ILE A 38 -4.37 13.59 18.01
CA ILE A 38 -5.03 14.23 16.86
C ILE A 38 -4.69 15.73 16.83
N ASP A 39 -4.60 16.38 17.99
CA ASP A 39 -4.31 17.82 18.07
C ASP A 39 -2.92 18.14 17.52
N GLN A 40 -1.91 17.34 17.87
CA GLN A 40 -0.55 17.44 17.30
C GLN A 40 -0.50 17.25 15.78
N ILE A 41 -1.46 16.51 15.20
CA ILE A 41 -1.54 16.29 13.75
C ILE A 41 -2.16 17.51 13.06
N VAL A 42 -3.21 18.10 13.64
CA VAL A 42 -4.06 19.05 12.93
C VAL A 42 -3.68 20.52 13.19
N GLU A 43 -3.13 20.84 14.36
CA GLU A 43 -2.70 22.20 14.71
C GLU A 43 -1.65 22.75 13.73
N PRO A 44 -0.58 22.00 13.36
CA PRO A 44 0.42 22.51 12.42
C PRO A 44 -0.11 22.71 10.99
N LEU A 45 -1.22 22.04 10.65
CA LEU A 45 -1.89 22.15 9.36
C LEU A 45 -2.95 23.27 9.33
N GLY A 46 -3.18 23.96 10.46
CA GLY A 46 -4.27 24.93 10.58
C GLY A 46 -5.66 24.29 10.50
N ILE A 47 -5.77 23.00 10.81
CA ILE A 47 -7.01 22.23 10.67
C ILE A 47 -7.67 22.10 12.04
N ALA A 48 -8.95 22.48 12.13
CA ALA A 48 -9.72 22.24 13.34
C ALA A 48 -9.96 20.74 13.58
N LYS A 49 -9.95 20.29 14.83
CA LYS A 49 -10.25 18.89 15.22
C LYS A 49 -11.59 18.37 14.67
N ARG A 50 -12.63 19.22 14.63
CA ARG A 50 -13.93 18.88 13.99
C ARG A 50 -13.78 18.59 12.50
N THR A 51 -12.88 19.30 11.82
CA THR A 51 -12.58 19.07 10.41
C THR A 51 -11.86 17.74 10.22
N PHE A 52 -10.94 17.35 11.10
CA PHE A 52 -10.33 16.01 11.06
C PHE A 52 -11.38 14.90 11.08
N PHE A 53 -12.34 14.98 12.02
CA PHE A 53 -13.41 13.98 12.12
C PHE A 53 -14.38 13.95 10.93
N ARG A 54 -14.31 14.94 10.02
CA ARG A 54 -15.02 14.91 8.73
C ARG A 54 -14.32 14.03 7.69
N TYR A 55 -13.02 13.80 7.84
CA TYR A 55 -12.19 13.00 6.94
C TYR A 55 -11.88 11.61 7.48
N PHE A 56 -11.74 11.48 8.81
CA PHE A 56 -11.27 10.29 9.49
C PHE A 56 -12.14 10.02 10.72
N SER A 57 -12.59 8.78 10.88
CA SER A 57 -13.31 8.37 12.08
C SER A 57 -12.33 8.12 13.23
N THR A 58 -11.15 7.59 12.93
CA THR A 58 -10.12 7.28 13.92
C THR A 58 -8.71 7.68 13.49
N LYS A 59 -7.74 7.62 14.41
CA LYS A 59 -6.32 7.87 14.11
C LYS A 59 -5.73 6.79 13.21
N GLU A 60 -6.26 5.56 13.29
CA GLU A 60 -5.87 4.42 12.46
C GLU A 60 -6.20 4.65 10.99
N ASP A 61 -7.31 5.35 10.67
CA ASP A 61 -7.70 5.65 9.29
C ASP A 61 -6.63 6.43 8.51
N LEU A 62 -5.75 7.16 9.22
CA LEU A 62 -4.65 7.92 8.62
C LEU A 62 -3.62 6.99 7.97
N VAL A 63 -3.37 5.83 8.57
CA VAL A 63 -2.43 4.84 8.04
C VAL A 63 -2.99 4.24 6.76
N LEU A 64 -4.28 3.89 6.76
CA LEU A 64 -4.97 3.38 5.56
C LEU A 64 -4.94 4.42 4.44
N ALA A 65 -5.29 5.67 4.73
CA ALA A 65 -5.32 6.76 3.75
C ALA A 65 -3.96 7.01 3.09
N TRP A 66 -2.89 6.95 3.87
CA TRP A 66 -1.52 7.08 3.36
C TRP A 66 -1.15 5.96 2.38
N PHE A 67 -1.63 4.74 2.63
CA PHE A 67 -1.43 3.63 1.69
C PHE A 67 -2.33 3.73 0.45
N GLU A 68 -3.58 4.16 0.60
CA GLU A 68 -4.52 4.36 -0.50
C GLU A 68 -4.00 5.35 -1.54
N GLU A 69 -3.21 6.34 -1.12
CA GLU A 69 -2.54 7.29 -2.01
C GLU A 69 -1.68 6.59 -3.07
N LYS A 70 -1.10 5.44 -2.71
CA LYS A 70 -0.12 4.72 -3.54
C LYS A 70 -0.78 3.69 -4.44
N THR A 71 -2.00 3.27 -4.15
CA THR A 71 -2.73 2.24 -4.91
C THR A 71 -2.89 2.60 -6.40
N PRO A 72 -3.30 3.83 -6.78
CA PRO A 72 -3.49 4.17 -8.20
C PRO A 72 -2.21 4.08 -9.03
N ALA A 73 -1.06 4.42 -8.44
CA ALA A 73 0.23 4.34 -9.12
C ALA A 73 0.61 2.89 -9.41
N LEU A 74 0.42 1.98 -8.46
CA LEU A 74 0.66 0.54 -8.65
C LEU A 74 -0.27 -0.08 -9.69
N VAL A 75 -1.56 0.25 -9.62
CA VAL A 75 -2.57 -0.23 -10.58
C VAL A 75 -2.22 0.21 -11.99
N ARG A 76 -1.85 1.48 -12.14
CA ARG A 76 -1.41 2.03 -13.42
C ARG A 76 -0.13 1.35 -13.91
N GLU A 77 0.85 1.18 -13.03
CA GLU A 77 2.10 0.51 -13.38
C GLU A 77 1.84 -0.88 -13.93
N LEU A 78 0.99 -1.68 -13.27
CA LEU A 78 0.61 -3.01 -13.76
C LEU A 78 -0.12 -2.93 -15.11
N GLY A 79 -1.06 -1.99 -15.27
CA GLY A 79 -1.82 -1.80 -16.50
C GLY A 79 -0.95 -1.39 -17.70
N ASP A 80 0.11 -0.61 -17.46
CA ASP A 80 1.02 -0.11 -18.48
C ASP A 80 2.07 -1.17 -18.91
N ARG A 81 2.15 -2.34 -18.26
CA ARG A 81 3.12 -3.40 -18.62
C ARG A 81 2.74 -4.15 -19.91
N PRO A 82 3.71 -4.52 -20.76
CA PRO A 82 3.44 -5.25 -22.02
C PRO A 82 2.60 -6.52 -21.81
N VAL A 83 1.55 -6.68 -22.60
CA VAL A 83 0.60 -7.82 -22.48
C VAL A 83 1.27 -9.19 -22.67
N GLN A 84 2.40 -9.24 -23.36
CA GLN A 84 3.18 -10.45 -23.60
C GLN A 84 3.94 -10.94 -22.35
N GLU A 85 4.16 -10.08 -21.35
CA GLU A 85 4.76 -10.49 -20.09
C GLU A 85 3.85 -11.48 -19.36
N ASN A 86 4.46 -12.53 -18.78
CA ASN A 86 3.74 -13.49 -17.96
C ASN A 86 2.96 -12.76 -16.85
N PRO A 87 1.67 -13.08 -16.62
CA PRO A 87 0.85 -12.42 -15.62
C PRO A 87 1.45 -12.38 -14.21
N PHE A 88 2.10 -13.46 -13.77
CA PHE A 88 2.74 -13.52 -12.46
C PHE A 88 3.98 -12.64 -12.39
N GLU A 89 4.85 -12.72 -13.40
CA GLU A 89 6.06 -11.87 -13.50
C GLU A 89 5.70 -10.38 -13.54
N ALA A 90 4.65 -10.01 -14.27
CA ALA A 90 4.16 -8.64 -14.32
C ALA A 90 3.72 -8.12 -12.95
N VAL A 91 3.02 -8.94 -12.16
CA VAL A 91 2.62 -8.60 -10.78
C VAL A 91 3.86 -8.52 -9.88
N CYS A 92 4.76 -9.50 -9.91
CA CYS A 92 6.00 -9.51 -9.13
C CYS A 92 6.87 -8.28 -9.41
N ALA A 93 7.02 -7.90 -10.67
CA ALA A 93 7.77 -6.71 -11.06
C ALA A 93 7.09 -5.42 -10.57
N THR A 94 5.76 -5.34 -10.65
CA THR A 94 4.99 -4.20 -10.11
C THR A 94 5.13 -4.10 -8.59
N LEU A 95 5.07 -5.20 -7.85
CA LEU A 95 5.30 -5.20 -6.40
C LEU A 95 6.76 -4.84 -6.06
N SER A 96 7.72 -5.27 -6.88
CA SER A 96 9.13 -4.95 -6.71
C SER A 96 9.45 -3.46 -6.89
N SER A 97 8.62 -2.70 -7.61
CA SER A 97 8.80 -1.24 -7.76
C SER A 97 8.65 -0.51 -6.42
N LEU A 98 7.88 -1.08 -5.48
CA LEU A 98 7.76 -0.55 -4.13
C LEU A 98 9.09 -0.55 -3.40
N LEU A 99 9.98 -1.51 -3.71
CA LEU A 99 11.26 -1.66 -3.04
C LEU A 99 12.18 -0.46 -3.23
N VAL A 100 12.03 0.31 -4.31
CA VAL A 100 12.76 1.56 -4.50
C VAL A 100 12.54 2.51 -3.32
N ARG A 101 11.34 2.54 -2.76
CA ARG A 101 11.02 3.38 -1.58
C ARG A 101 11.58 2.80 -0.28
N TYR A 102 11.67 1.48 -0.19
CA TYR A 102 12.31 0.81 0.95
C TYR A 102 13.81 1.06 0.93
N ASP A 103 14.44 0.93 -0.22
CA ASP A 103 15.88 1.16 -0.43
C ASP A 103 16.25 2.64 -0.19
N ALA A 104 15.39 3.59 -0.60
CA ALA A 104 15.61 5.02 -0.40
C ALA A 104 15.56 5.45 1.08
N ASN A 105 14.77 4.77 1.92
CA ASN A 105 14.69 5.08 3.34
C ASN A 105 14.37 3.83 4.20
N PRO A 106 15.37 2.96 4.43
CA PRO A 106 15.17 1.69 5.14
C PRO A 106 14.67 1.88 6.57
N GLY A 107 15.12 2.93 7.26
CA GLY A 107 14.69 3.26 8.62
C GLY A 107 13.19 3.59 8.70
N SER A 108 12.69 4.41 7.76
CA SER A 108 11.25 4.72 7.71
C SER A 108 10.40 3.52 7.31
N ALA A 109 10.92 2.67 6.42
CA ALA A 109 10.25 1.43 6.06
C ALA A 109 10.15 0.46 7.25
N LEU A 110 11.24 0.27 8.00
CA LEU A 110 11.23 -0.53 9.23
C LEU A 110 10.28 0.04 10.28
N ALA A 111 10.30 1.36 10.50
CA ALA A 111 9.41 2.01 11.44
C ALA A 111 7.93 1.90 11.03
N MET A 112 7.63 1.93 9.73
CA MET A 112 6.28 1.68 9.21
C MET A 112 5.85 0.23 9.42
N MET A 113 6.73 -0.74 9.17
CA MET A 113 6.44 -2.15 9.45
C MET A 113 6.24 -2.41 10.94
N ARG A 114 7.07 -1.81 11.79
CA ARG A 114 6.91 -1.85 13.25
C ARG A 114 5.54 -1.30 13.64
N LEU A 115 5.19 -0.14 13.10
CA LEU A 115 3.92 0.51 13.37
C LEU A 115 2.73 -0.41 13.08
N THR A 116 2.69 -1.04 11.90
CA THR A 116 1.55 -1.89 11.51
C THR A 116 1.56 -3.27 12.17
N LYS A 117 2.73 -3.79 12.58
CA LYS A 117 2.84 -5.11 13.23
C LYS A 117 2.68 -5.09 14.75
N GLU A 118 3.20 -4.07 15.41
CA GLU A 118 3.26 -3.99 16.88
C GLU A 118 2.10 -3.19 17.47
N THR A 119 1.27 -2.56 16.63
CA THR A 119 0.07 -1.83 17.08
C THR A 119 -1.18 -2.65 16.75
N PRO A 120 -1.82 -3.31 17.73
CA PRO A 120 -2.97 -4.19 17.47
C PRO A 120 -4.12 -3.51 16.70
N SER A 121 -4.39 -2.23 16.98
CA SER A 121 -5.44 -1.48 16.28
C SER A 121 -5.14 -1.21 14.79
N LEU A 122 -3.86 -1.32 14.38
CA LEU A 122 -3.44 -1.14 12.99
C LEU A 122 -3.35 -2.44 12.20
N VAL A 123 -3.31 -3.60 12.85
CA VAL A 123 -3.29 -4.91 12.17
C VAL A 123 -4.53 -5.07 11.27
N GLY A 124 -5.71 -4.73 11.80
CA GLY A 124 -6.95 -4.78 11.02
C GLY A 124 -6.94 -3.86 9.79
N ARG A 125 -6.32 -2.68 9.91
CA ARG A 125 -6.17 -1.72 8.80
C ARG A 125 -5.14 -2.15 7.77
N ASP A 126 -4.08 -2.83 8.18
CA ASP A 126 -3.12 -3.41 7.23
C ASP A 126 -3.79 -4.53 6.40
N LEU A 127 -4.61 -5.37 7.03
CA LEU A 127 -5.38 -6.41 6.33
C LEU A 127 -6.42 -5.80 5.37
N GLU A 128 -7.16 -4.79 5.82
CA GLU A 128 -8.12 -4.05 4.97
C GLU A 128 -7.42 -3.45 3.75
N LYS A 129 -6.27 -2.79 3.96
CA LYS A 129 -5.43 -2.24 2.90
C LYS A 129 -4.98 -3.32 1.91
N ARG A 130 -4.47 -4.46 2.39
CA ARG A 130 -4.05 -5.58 1.53
C ARG A 130 -5.19 -6.06 0.65
N MET A 131 -6.38 -6.23 1.23
CA MET A 131 -7.56 -6.65 0.48
C MET A 131 -7.92 -5.64 -0.62
N ILE A 132 -7.84 -4.33 -0.35
CA ILE A 132 -8.08 -3.27 -1.35
C ILE A 132 -7.05 -3.37 -2.49
N TRP A 133 -5.77 -3.57 -2.16
CA TRP A 133 -4.69 -3.71 -3.15
C TRP A 133 -4.87 -4.94 -4.03
N GLU A 134 -5.14 -6.09 -3.42
CA GLU A 134 -5.34 -7.35 -4.15
C GLU A 134 -6.52 -7.26 -5.13
N GLN A 135 -7.64 -6.67 -4.69
CA GLN A 135 -8.80 -6.47 -5.55
C GLN A 135 -8.50 -5.53 -6.72
N ALA A 136 -7.81 -4.42 -6.45
CA ALA A 136 -7.45 -3.44 -7.47
C ALA A 136 -6.45 -4.01 -8.50
N LEU A 137 -5.42 -4.73 -8.03
CA LEU A 137 -4.43 -5.37 -8.89
C LEU A 137 -5.04 -6.53 -9.70
N ALA A 138 -5.95 -7.31 -9.12
CA ALA A 138 -6.63 -8.37 -9.86
C ALA A 138 -7.52 -7.81 -10.98
N ALA A 139 -8.24 -6.71 -10.71
CA ALA A 139 -9.01 -6.01 -11.74
C ALA A 139 -8.10 -5.47 -12.85
N ALA A 140 -7.01 -4.81 -12.48
CA ALA A 140 -6.02 -4.28 -13.44
C ALA A 140 -5.38 -5.39 -14.29
N LEU A 141 -5.11 -6.56 -13.70
CA LEU A 141 -4.55 -7.70 -14.42
C LEU A 141 -5.54 -8.28 -15.46
N VAL A 142 -6.83 -8.33 -15.11
CA VAL A 142 -7.90 -8.72 -16.06
C VAL A 142 -7.99 -7.71 -17.21
N GLU A 143 -7.91 -6.41 -16.92
CA GLU A 143 -7.93 -5.36 -17.95
C GLU A 143 -6.70 -5.44 -18.86
N ARG A 144 -5.50 -5.63 -18.29
CA ARG A 144 -4.23 -5.76 -19.02
C ARG A 144 -4.21 -6.93 -20.00
N VAL A 145 -4.70 -8.10 -19.57
CA VAL A 145 -4.61 -9.36 -20.34
C VAL A 145 -5.86 -9.64 -21.17
N GLY A 146 -7.00 -9.09 -20.78
CA GLY A 146 -8.31 -9.31 -21.40
C GLY A 146 -9.08 -10.49 -20.81
N GLN A 147 -10.39 -10.29 -20.61
CA GLN A 147 -11.30 -11.22 -19.91
C GLN A 147 -11.41 -12.61 -20.54
N LYS A 148 -11.16 -12.74 -21.86
CA LYS A 148 -11.18 -14.04 -22.56
C LYS A 148 -10.04 -14.94 -22.13
N THR A 149 -8.90 -14.36 -21.78
CA THR A 149 -7.67 -15.09 -21.42
C THR A 149 -7.50 -15.14 -19.91
N MET A 150 -7.83 -14.06 -19.20
CA MET A 150 -7.68 -13.92 -17.76
C MET A 150 -9.04 -13.70 -17.08
N SER A 151 -9.55 -14.76 -16.43
CA SER A 151 -10.73 -14.64 -15.57
C SER A 151 -10.36 -13.95 -14.25
N LEU A 152 -11.36 -13.36 -13.58
CA LEU A 152 -11.14 -12.75 -12.27
C LEU A 152 -10.63 -13.75 -11.22
N LEU A 153 -11.05 -15.02 -11.29
CA LEU A 153 -10.55 -16.06 -10.41
C LEU A 153 -9.05 -16.30 -10.62
N LYS A 154 -8.60 -16.45 -11.87
CA LYS A 154 -7.18 -16.62 -12.20
C LYS A 154 -6.37 -15.40 -11.76
N ALA A 155 -6.88 -14.19 -12.02
CA ALA A 155 -6.21 -12.96 -11.60
C ALA A 155 -6.07 -12.85 -10.07
N ARG A 156 -7.11 -13.20 -9.32
CA ARG A 156 -7.07 -13.23 -7.84
C ARG A 156 -6.03 -14.23 -7.33
N ILE A 157 -5.93 -15.41 -7.93
CA ILE A 157 -4.92 -16.41 -7.56
C ILE A 157 -3.52 -15.87 -7.84
N VAL A 158 -3.26 -15.36 -9.05
CA VAL A 158 -1.95 -14.80 -9.43
C VAL A 158 -1.53 -13.67 -8.49
N VAL A 159 -2.43 -12.71 -8.25
CA VAL A 159 -2.16 -11.55 -7.38
C VAL A 159 -1.99 -11.98 -5.93
N GLY A 160 -2.86 -12.85 -5.41
CA GLY A 160 -2.80 -13.34 -4.03
C GLY A 160 -1.51 -14.12 -3.76
N THR A 161 -1.08 -14.99 -4.69
CA THR A 161 0.19 -15.71 -4.58
C THR A 161 1.38 -14.75 -4.53
N ALA A 162 1.43 -13.77 -5.43
CA ALA A 162 2.49 -12.76 -5.43
C ALA A 162 2.46 -11.90 -4.15
N MET A 163 1.28 -11.47 -3.70
CA MET A 163 1.12 -10.69 -2.45
C MET A 163 1.52 -11.50 -1.21
N THR A 164 1.23 -12.79 -1.17
CA THR A 164 1.67 -13.70 -0.10
C THR A 164 3.19 -13.78 -0.07
N ALA A 165 3.84 -14.03 -1.21
CA ALA A 165 5.29 -14.07 -1.31
C ALA A 165 5.95 -12.75 -0.90
N PHE A 166 5.41 -11.62 -1.37
CA PHE A 166 5.90 -10.29 -1.02
C PHE A 166 5.78 -10.00 0.48
N THR A 167 4.65 -10.36 1.08
CA THR A 167 4.42 -10.21 2.52
C THR A 167 5.40 -11.06 3.33
N ALA A 168 5.58 -12.33 2.96
CA ALA A 168 6.50 -13.22 3.65
C ALA A 168 7.94 -12.68 3.61
N ALA A 169 8.38 -12.14 2.46
CA ALA A 169 9.69 -11.50 2.32
C ALA A 169 9.85 -10.26 3.21
N LEU A 170 8.82 -9.41 3.29
CA LEU A 170 8.80 -8.28 4.21
C LEU A 170 8.88 -8.74 5.67
N ASP A 171 8.17 -9.82 6.01
CA ASP A 171 8.15 -10.38 7.36
C ASP A 171 9.52 -10.92 7.77
N GLU A 172 10.21 -11.65 6.88
CA GLU A 172 11.57 -12.13 7.07
C GLU A 172 12.56 -10.96 7.22
N TRP A 173 12.47 -9.96 6.35
CA TRP A 173 13.30 -8.76 6.44
C TRP A 173 13.09 -8.00 7.76
N TYR A 174 11.85 -7.87 8.21
CA TYR A 174 11.52 -7.25 9.50
C TYR A 174 12.08 -8.04 10.68
N ALA A 175 11.93 -9.37 10.67
CA ALA A 175 12.48 -10.26 11.71
C ALA A 175 14.01 -10.16 11.79
N GLY A 176 14.69 -9.94 10.66
CA GLY A 176 16.13 -9.65 10.58
C GLY A 176 16.53 -8.22 11.01
N GLY A 177 15.59 -7.42 11.53
CA GLY A 177 15.81 -6.03 11.93
C GLY A 177 16.15 -5.10 10.75
N GLY A 178 15.78 -5.50 9.53
CA GLY A 178 16.08 -4.81 8.28
C GLY A 178 17.55 -4.69 7.92
N LYS A 179 18.41 -5.50 8.53
CA LYS A 179 19.85 -5.54 8.23
C LYS A 179 20.16 -6.25 6.90
N LEU A 180 19.27 -7.14 6.47
CA LEU A 180 19.38 -7.83 5.20
C LEU A 180 18.94 -6.92 4.05
N LYS A 181 19.46 -7.16 2.85
CA LYS A 181 18.96 -6.50 1.64
C LYS A 181 17.58 -7.06 1.33
N LEU A 182 16.55 -6.20 1.29
CA LEU A 182 15.16 -6.62 1.08
C LEU A 182 14.93 -7.20 -0.32
N ARG A 183 15.53 -6.60 -1.35
CA ARG A 183 15.35 -7.03 -2.75
C ARG A 183 15.68 -8.51 -3.01
N PRO A 184 16.86 -9.03 -2.62
CA PRO A 184 17.17 -10.46 -2.74
C PRO A 184 16.17 -11.39 -2.03
N ILE A 185 15.62 -10.97 -0.87
CA ILE A 185 14.63 -11.76 -0.13
C ILE A 185 13.32 -11.82 -0.94
N VAL A 186 12.88 -10.69 -1.47
CA VAL A 186 11.67 -10.61 -2.30
C VAL A 186 11.81 -11.40 -3.60
N GLU A 187 12.95 -11.30 -4.29
CA GLU A 187 13.23 -12.07 -5.50
C GLU A 187 13.20 -13.58 -5.22
N LYS A 188 13.82 -14.02 -4.12
CA LYS A 188 13.77 -15.42 -3.67
C LYS A 188 12.34 -15.87 -3.33
N ALA A 189 11.55 -15.02 -2.66
CA ALA A 189 10.17 -15.34 -2.33
C ALA A 189 9.31 -15.50 -3.59
N PHE A 190 9.45 -14.61 -4.57
CA PHE A 190 8.76 -14.72 -5.85
C PHE A 190 9.17 -15.95 -6.64
N SER A 191 10.46 -16.31 -6.66
CA SER A 191 10.90 -17.53 -7.36
C SER A 191 10.29 -18.78 -6.74
N MET A 192 10.20 -18.87 -5.40
CA MET A 192 9.56 -19.99 -4.71
C MET A 192 8.06 -20.10 -5.03
N ALA A 193 7.37 -18.96 -5.13
CA ALA A 193 5.94 -18.90 -5.39
C ALA A 193 5.56 -19.06 -6.87
N GLY A 194 6.50 -18.82 -7.78
CA GLY A 194 6.33 -18.99 -9.24
C GLY A 194 6.67 -20.39 -9.76
N THR A 195 7.25 -21.27 -8.94
CA THR A 195 7.49 -22.67 -9.30
C THR A 195 6.18 -23.45 -9.33
N PRO A 196 5.86 -24.18 -10.44
CA PRO A 196 4.71 -25.08 -10.48
C PRO A 196 4.87 -26.28 -9.54
#